data_AF-A0A7C8CRT7-F1
#
_entry.id   AF-A0A7C8CRT7-F1
#
_cell.length_a   1.000
_cell.length_b   1.000
_cell.length_c   1.000
_cell.angle_alpha   90.00
_cell.angle_beta   90.00
_cell.angle_gamma   90.00
#
_symmetry.space_group_name_H-M   'P 1'
#
loop_
_entity.id
_entity.type
_entity.pdbx_description
1 polymer ?
#
loop_
_entity_poly.entity_id
_entity_poly.type
_entity_poly.pdbx_seq_one_letter_code
_entity_poly.pdbx_strand_id
1 'polypeptide(L)'
;MDDIETANYFQCALPACGWEGEAAMIEIANGRCGNCNIDSVKLERNTANHILHFVLTFLTMGVWGIVWVLISIGGEQWHCTLCGSNRVSLPSSSRVFGKLLLVILFCIGAISLSQMVDPSDPVPTSKTSKRRYEKAADRRFEAAKLSAAREEVKEEAKDKWSPEAVEQLRESVVALLNTEKKTQGVGRIHRRTINKLEDLLSIHFERSITNDGKVRLLATDETEGRIVELIDGRQATSATAITTIPYPTSSVPAMQEVMFMGYFAAIVAPEASEEIMAWWGKSIDSGVNRRRTFGSISAECDSIKAADGMIATLTLKIR
;
A
#
# COMPACT_ATOMS: atom_id res chain seq x y z
N MET A 1 -41.54 -42.89 -12.99
CA MET A 1 -40.72 -43.92 -13.64
C MET A 1 -40.22 -43.28 -14.91
N ASP A 2 -39.07 -42.63 -14.79
CA ASP A 2 -38.12 -42.35 -15.85
C ASP A 2 -36.80 -42.22 -15.08
N ASP A 3 -36.06 -43.32 -15.07
CA ASP A 3 -34.83 -43.49 -14.31
C ASP A 3 -33.75 -42.61 -14.94
N ILE A 4 -33.40 -41.54 -14.24
CA ILE A 4 -32.19 -40.76 -14.54
C ILE A 4 -31.02 -41.61 -14.10
N GLU A 5 -30.48 -42.39 -15.04
CA GLU A 5 -29.18 -43.04 -14.91
C GLU A 5 -28.15 -41.99 -14.49
N THR A 6 -27.64 -42.14 -13.26
CA THR A 6 -26.48 -41.43 -12.76
C THR A 6 -25.28 -41.82 -13.61
N ALA A 7 -25.00 -41.01 -14.64
CA ALA A 7 -23.78 -41.08 -15.41
C ALA A 7 -22.59 -40.93 -14.47
N ASN A 8 -21.91 -42.05 -14.23
CA ASN A 8 -20.68 -42.13 -13.46
C ASN A 8 -19.64 -41.20 -14.08
N TYR A 9 -19.33 -40.10 -13.38
CA TYR A 9 -18.08 -39.39 -13.56
C TYR A 9 -16.93 -40.34 -13.18
N PHE A 10 -16.41 -41.06 -14.17
CA PHE A 10 -15.14 -41.77 -14.01
C PHE A 10 -14.03 -40.71 -13.92
N GLN A 11 -13.77 -40.24 -12.70
CA GLN A 11 -12.46 -39.69 -12.37
C GLN A 11 -11.44 -40.80 -12.65
N CYS A 12 -10.58 -40.59 -13.65
CA CYS A 12 -9.41 -41.44 -13.86
C CYS A 12 -8.55 -41.37 -12.59
N ALA A 13 -8.70 -42.37 -11.73
CA ALA A 13 -7.91 -42.57 -10.52
C ALA A 13 -6.50 -43.14 -10.83
N LEU A 14 -6.04 -43.03 -12.08
CA LEU A 14 -4.71 -43.49 -12.45
C LEU A 14 -3.69 -42.38 -12.16
N PRO A 15 -2.69 -42.61 -11.28
CA PRO A 15 -1.60 -41.68 -11.00
C PRO A 15 -0.63 -41.49 -12.19
N ALA A 16 -0.95 -42.03 -13.37
CA ALA A 16 -0.21 -41.83 -14.62
C ALA A 16 -0.64 -40.57 -15.39
N CYS A 17 -1.66 -39.85 -14.94
CA CYS A 17 -2.00 -38.50 -15.45
C CYS A 17 -1.12 -37.39 -14.85
N GLY A 18 0.03 -37.77 -14.26
CA GLY A 18 0.96 -36.91 -13.53
C GLY A 18 1.59 -35.82 -14.39
N TRP A 19 0.92 -34.67 -14.43
CA TRP A 19 1.58 -33.37 -14.45
C TRP A 19 1.45 -32.76 -13.05
N GLU A 20 2.10 -33.40 -12.07
CA GLU A 20 2.38 -32.77 -10.79
C GLU A 20 3.54 -31.81 -11.01
N GLY A 21 3.28 -30.53 -11.21
CA GLY A 21 4.37 -29.56 -11.34
C GLY A 21 3.98 -28.10 -11.34
N GLU A 22 2.89 -27.75 -12.02
CA GLU A 22 2.44 -26.37 -12.05
C GLU A 22 0.95 -26.33 -11.78
N ALA A 23 0.56 -25.70 -10.66
CA ALA A 23 -0.81 -25.39 -10.36
C ALA A 23 -1.35 -24.45 -11.43
N ALA A 24 -1.80 -25.02 -12.56
CA ALA A 24 -2.54 -24.30 -13.56
C ALA A 24 -3.79 -23.75 -12.87
N MET A 25 -3.92 -22.43 -12.89
CA MET A 25 -5.12 -21.79 -12.37
C MET A 25 -6.25 -22.14 -13.35
N ILE A 26 -7.25 -22.86 -12.86
CA ILE A 26 -8.43 -23.24 -13.66
C ILE A 26 -9.50 -22.17 -13.44
N GLU A 27 -9.89 -21.45 -14.49
CA GLU A 27 -11.04 -20.55 -14.45
C GLU A 27 -12.31 -21.38 -14.74
N ILE A 28 -13.29 -21.28 -13.84
CA ILE A 28 -14.57 -21.97 -13.95
C ILE A 28 -15.65 -20.95 -14.31
N ALA A 29 -16.48 -21.26 -15.31
CA ALA A 29 -17.67 -20.48 -15.66
C ALA A 29 -18.84 -21.41 -16.01
N ASN A 30 -20.07 -20.91 -15.95
CA ASN A 30 -21.24 -21.64 -16.43
C ASN A 30 -21.63 -21.14 -17.82
N GLY A 31 -21.96 -22.05 -18.74
CA GLY A 31 -22.38 -21.70 -20.10
C GLY A 31 -23.16 -22.81 -20.80
N ARG A 32 -23.50 -22.59 -22.07
CA ARG A 32 -24.14 -23.60 -22.93
C ARG A 32 -23.08 -24.34 -23.74
N CYS A 33 -23.11 -25.67 -23.66
CA CYS A 33 -22.33 -26.51 -24.54
C CYS A 33 -23.14 -26.85 -25.79
N GLY A 34 -22.65 -26.50 -26.98
CA GLY A 34 -23.29 -26.82 -28.25
C GLY A 34 -23.27 -28.31 -28.61
N ASN A 35 -22.45 -29.12 -27.92
CA ASN A 35 -22.41 -30.57 -28.10
C ASN A 35 -23.40 -31.29 -27.17
N CYS A 36 -23.45 -30.92 -25.89
CA CYS A 36 -24.42 -31.50 -24.95
C CYS A 36 -25.82 -30.89 -25.10
N ASN A 37 -25.92 -29.69 -25.68
CA ASN A 37 -27.14 -28.88 -25.75
C ASN A 37 -27.79 -28.59 -24.39
N ILE A 38 -26.98 -28.57 -23.31
CA ILE A 38 -27.39 -28.23 -21.95
C ILE A 38 -27.02 -26.77 -21.69
N ASP A 39 -28.02 -25.98 -21.28
CA ASP A 39 -27.84 -24.63 -20.77
C ASP A 39 -27.44 -24.75 -19.28
N SER A 40 -26.24 -24.28 -18.88
CA SER A 40 -25.63 -24.35 -17.52
C SER A 40 -24.64 -25.49 -17.22
N VAL A 41 -23.83 -25.90 -18.20
CA VAL A 41 -22.70 -26.79 -17.91
C VAL A 41 -21.53 -25.99 -17.34
N LYS A 42 -20.81 -26.60 -16.39
CA LYS A 42 -19.53 -26.10 -15.89
C LYS A 42 -18.48 -26.17 -17.00
N LEU A 43 -17.95 -25.02 -17.38
CA LEU A 43 -16.90 -24.84 -18.36
C LEU A 43 -15.61 -24.52 -17.62
N GLU A 44 -14.52 -25.13 -18.08
CA GLU A 44 -13.20 -24.93 -17.53
C GLU A 44 -12.26 -24.43 -18.63
N ARG A 45 -11.37 -23.51 -18.29
CA ARG A 45 -10.20 -23.21 -19.10
C ARG A 45 -8.98 -23.08 -18.21
N ASN A 46 -7.82 -23.43 -18.73
CA ASN A 46 -6.59 -23.07 -18.05
C ASN A 46 -6.35 -21.56 -18.27
N THR A 47 -5.88 -20.89 -17.24
CA THR A 47 -5.39 -19.53 -17.35
C THR A 47 -3.88 -19.54 -17.23
N ALA A 48 -3.22 -18.81 -18.13
CA ALA A 48 -1.79 -18.63 -18.06
C ALA A 48 -1.41 -18.02 -16.71
N ASN A 49 -0.32 -18.51 -16.11
CA ASN A 49 0.19 -17.97 -14.86
C ASN A 49 0.76 -16.56 -15.09
N HIS A 50 -0.07 -15.55 -14.78
CA HIS A 50 0.29 -14.15 -14.98
C HIS A 50 1.52 -13.73 -14.17
N ILE A 51 1.73 -14.31 -12.97
CA ILE A 51 2.87 -13.99 -12.11
C ILE A 51 4.18 -14.44 -12.77
N LEU A 52 4.23 -15.67 -13.25
CA LEU A 52 5.41 -16.21 -13.92
C LEU A 52 5.78 -15.37 -15.14
N HIS A 53 4.79 -14.96 -15.93
CA HIS A 53 5.01 -14.11 -17.09
C HIS A 53 5.46 -12.68 -16.72
N PHE A 54 4.95 -12.13 -15.63
CA PHE A 54 5.40 -10.84 -15.11
C PHE A 54 6.86 -10.89 -14.66
N VAL A 55 7.23 -11.91 -13.89
CA VAL A 55 8.62 -12.12 -13.43
C VAL A 55 9.57 -12.30 -14.60
N LEU A 56 9.22 -13.10 -15.61
CA LEU A 56 10.01 -13.25 -16.83
C LEU A 56 10.14 -11.93 -17.61
N THR A 57 9.09 -11.13 -17.67
CA THR A 57 9.13 -9.81 -18.32
C THR A 57 10.08 -8.87 -17.59
N PHE A 58 10.08 -8.88 -16.26
CA PHE A 58 11.02 -8.09 -15.47
C PHE A 58 12.48 -8.56 -15.66
N LEU A 59 12.72 -9.88 -15.56
CA LEU A 59 14.07 -10.45 -15.68
C LEU A 59 14.67 -10.30 -17.09
N THR A 60 13.84 -10.26 -18.12
CA THR A 60 14.27 -10.09 -19.53
C THR A 60 14.18 -8.64 -20.01
N MET A 61 13.99 -7.67 -19.11
CA MET A 61 13.87 -6.24 -19.45
C MET A 61 12.82 -5.97 -20.53
N GLY A 62 11.68 -6.66 -20.45
CA GLY A 62 10.55 -6.45 -21.35
C GLY A 62 10.54 -7.30 -22.61
N VAL A 63 11.63 -8.02 -22.94
CA VAL A 63 11.67 -8.87 -24.15
C VAL A 63 10.60 -9.96 -24.10
N TRP A 64 10.35 -10.53 -22.92
CA TRP A 64 9.31 -11.55 -22.73
C TRP A 64 7.88 -11.02 -22.92
N GLY A 65 7.67 -9.70 -22.84
CA GLY A 65 6.37 -9.08 -23.06
C GLY A 65 5.81 -9.39 -24.46
N ILE A 66 6.67 -9.54 -25.48
CA ILE A 66 6.24 -9.88 -26.85
C ILE A 66 5.62 -11.29 -26.89
N VAL A 67 6.25 -12.25 -26.23
CA VAL A 67 5.74 -13.63 -26.12
C VAL A 67 4.39 -13.63 -25.40
N TRP A 68 4.23 -12.77 -24.39
CA TRP A 68 2.98 -12.61 -23.66
C TRP A 68 1.82 -12.17 -24.55
N VAL A 69 2.07 -11.22 -25.46
CA VAL A 69 1.08 -10.73 -26.41
C VAL A 69 0.68 -11.85 -27.38
N LEU A 70 1.64 -12.60 -27.91
CA LEU A 70 1.38 -13.72 -28.82
C LEU A 70 0.52 -14.80 -28.15
N ILE A 71 0.86 -15.20 -26.93
CA ILE A 71 0.08 -16.20 -26.16
C ILE A 71 -1.31 -15.64 -25.81
N SER A 72 -1.42 -14.37 -25.46
CA SER A 72 -2.69 -13.74 -25.06
C SER A 72 -3.69 -13.62 -26.20
N ILE A 73 -3.21 -13.52 -27.45
CA ILE A 73 -4.02 -13.55 -28.68
C ILE A 73 -4.50 -14.97 -28.97
N GLY A 74 -3.66 -15.98 -28.70
CA GLY A 74 -3.99 -17.39 -28.90
C GLY A 74 -5.16 -17.90 -28.06
N GLY A 75 -5.56 -17.16 -27.02
CA GLY A 75 -6.83 -17.28 -26.30
C GLY A 75 -7.28 -18.72 -26.05
N GLU A 76 -6.91 -19.28 -24.90
CA GLU A 76 -7.33 -20.64 -24.56
C GLU A 76 -8.85 -20.82 -24.64
N GLN A 77 -9.24 -21.91 -25.30
CA GLN A 77 -10.63 -22.26 -25.54
C GLN A 77 -11.24 -22.81 -24.24
N TRP A 78 -12.52 -22.55 -24.05
CA TRP A 78 -13.27 -23.13 -22.94
C TRP A 78 -13.65 -24.57 -23.30
N HIS A 79 -13.52 -25.47 -22.32
CA HIS A 79 -13.84 -26.88 -22.48
C HIS A 79 -15.01 -27.25 -21.58
N CYS A 80 -15.94 -28.04 -22.13
CA CYS A 80 -17.06 -28.58 -21.38
C CYS A 80 -16.59 -29.71 -20.46
N THR A 81 -16.82 -29.60 -19.15
CA THR A 81 -16.42 -30.65 -18.17
C THR A 81 -17.14 -31.98 -18.37
N LEU A 82 -18.32 -31.99 -19.01
CA LEU A 82 -19.09 -33.20 -19.28
C LEU A 82 -18.60 -33.98 -20.51
N CYS A 83 -18.33 -33.29 -21.61
CA CYS A 83 -18.03 -33.95 -22.90
C CYS A 83 -16.67 -33.59 -23.51
N GLY A 84 -15.91 -32.69 -22.90
CA GLY A 84 -14.62 -32.21 -23.42
C GLY A 84 -14.70 -31.32 -24.67
N SER A 85 -15.90 -31.02 -25.19
CA SER A 85 -16.07 -30.21 -26.41
C SER A 85 -15.74 -28.73 -26.17
N ASN A 86 -15.12 -28.12 -27.19
CA ASN A 86 -14.77 -26.70 -27.22
C ASN A 86 -15.86 -25.84 -27.88
N ARG A 87 -16.96 -26.45 -28.35
CA ARG A 87 -18.09 -25.75 -28.97
C ARG A 87 -19.00 -25.16 -27.90
N VAL A 88 -18.50 -24.15 -27.20
CA VAL A 88 -19.21 -23.52 -26.08
C VAL A 88 -19.51 -22.07 -26.41
N SER A 89 -20.77 -21.68 -26.25
CA SER A 89 -21.20 -20.29 -26.44
C SER A 89 -21.18 -19.60 -25.09
N LEU A 90 -20.19 -18.73 -24.89
CA LEU A 90 -20.17 -17.82 -23.75
C LEU A 90 -20.89 -16.52 -24.13
N PRO A 91 -21.55 -15.85 -23.16
CA PRO A 91 -22.06 -14.51 -23.39
C PRO A 91 -20.89 -13.61 -23.80
N SER A 92 -20.93 -13.14 -25.04
CA SER A 92 -19.88 -12.35 -25.68
C SER A 92 -19.76 -11.00 -24.97
N SER A 93 -18.93 -10.91 -23.94
CA SER A 93 -18.72 -9.64 -23.24
C SER A 93 -17.24 -9.28 -23.24
N SER A 94 -16.95 -8.22 -24.00
CA SER A 94 -15.96 -7.16 -23.77
C SER A 94 -14.45 -7.49 -23.61
N ARG A 95 -14.04 -8.75 -23.42
CA ARG A 95 -12.64 -9.09 -23.08
C ARG A 95 -11.61 -8.83 -24.19
N VAL A 96 -12.01 -8.81 -25.46
CA VAL A 96 -11.08 -8.55 -26.59
C VAL A 96 -10.61 -7.10 -26.60
N PHE A 97 -11.51 -6.16 -26.28
CA PHE A 97 -11.18 -4.73 -26.25
C PHE A 97 -10.18 -4.38 -25.14
N GLY A 98 -10.34 -4.96 -23.95
CA GLY A 98 -9.44 -4.71 -22.82
C GLY A 98 -7.99 -5.15 -23.10
N LYS A 99 -7.81 -6.31 -23.75
CA LYS A 99 -6.48 -6.82 -24.10
C LYS A 99 -5.81 -5.96 -25.17
N LEU A 100 -6.56 -5.54 -26.19
CA LEU A 100 -6.02 -4.67 -27.24
C LEU A 100 -5.60 -3.30 -26.69
N LEU A 101 -6.39 -2.73 -25.78
CA LEU A 101 -6.07 -1.46 -25.11
C LEU A 101 -4.77 -1.56 -24.30
N LEU A 102 -4.55 -2.67 -23.59
CA LEU A 102 -3.31 -2.89 -22.82
C LEU A 102 -2.07 -2.93 -23.71
N VAL A 103 -2.14 -3.59 -24.86
CA VAL A 103 -1.04 -3.62 -25.84
C VAL A 103 -0.77 -2.21 -26.37
N ILE A 104 -1.82 -1.45 -26.71
CA ILE A 104 -1.68 -0.07 -27.20
C ILE A 104 -1.00 0.81 -26.14
N LEU A 105 -1.43 0.75 -24.88
CA LEU A 105 -0.84 1.52 -23.79
C LEU A 105 0.63 1.14 -23.55
N PHE A 106 0.97 -0.15 -23.63
CA PHE A 106 2.36 -0.60 -23.51
C PHE A 106 3.23 -0.05 -24.65
N CYS A 107 2.76 -0.10 -25.90
CA CYS A 107 3.47 0.47 -27.04
C CYS A 107 3.68 1.98 -26.88
N ILE A 108 2.67 2.73 -26.42
CA ILE A 108 2.78 4.17 -26.17
C ILE A 108 3.81 4.44 -25.07
N GLY A 109 3.81 3.65 -23.99
CA GLY A 109 4.80 3.75 -22.91
C GLY A 109 6.23 3.49 -23.40
N ALA A 110 6.44 2.45 -24.20
CA ALA A 110 7.75 2.13 -24.77
C ALA A 110 8.26 3.22 -25.73
N ILE A 111 7.39 3.75 -26.59
CA ILE A 111 7.73 4.87 -27.48
C ILE A 111 8.09 6.11 -26.66
N SER A 112 7.30 6.45 -25.64
CA SER A 112 7.57 7.60 -24.77
C SER A 112 8.90 7.45 -24.04
N LEU A 113 9.22 6.25 -23.55
CA LEU A 113 10.49 5.99 -22.87
C LEU A 113 11.69 6.10 -23.83
N SER A 114 11.53 5.65 -25.08
CA SER A 114 12.56 5.79 -26.10
C SER A 114 12.88 7.25 -26.44
N GLN A 115 11.89 8.15 -26.30
CA GLN A 115 12.10 9.58 -26.54
C GLN A 115 12.76 10.31 -25.36
N MET A 116 12.80 9.71 -24.17
CA MET A 116 13.51 10.30 -23.03
C MET A 116 15.03 10.07 -23.07
N VAL A 117 15.51 9.14 -23.89
CA VAL A 117 16.94 8.99 -24.15
C VAL A 117 17.26 9.86 -25.35
N ASP A 118 17.60 11.13 -25.11
CA ASP A 118 18.03 12.03 -26.17
C ASP A 118 19.46 11.62 -26.59
N PRO A 119 19.67 11.00 -27.77
CA PRO A 119 21.01 10.60 -28.20
C PRO A 119 21.87 11.82 -28.59
N SER A 120 21.31 13.02 -28.53
CA SER A 120 21.97 14.25 -28.91
C SER A 120 22.72 14.96 -27.77
N ASP A 121 22.79 14.37 -26.57
CA ASP A 121 23.66 14.88 -25.51
C ASP A 121 25.09 15.01 -26.07
N PRO A 122 25.58 16.26 -26.26
CA PRO A 122 26.78 16.49 -27.04
C PRO A 122 27.96 15.89 -26.29
N VAL A 123 28.59 14.87 -26.87
CA VAL A 123 29.83 14.31 -26.35
C VAL A 123 30.80 15.47 -26.18
N PRO A 124 31.25 15.77 -24.95
CA PRO A 124 32.08 16.94 -24.68
C PRO A 124 33.41 16.82 -25.44
N THR A 125 33.55 17.54 -26.56
CA THR A 125 34.74 17.49 -27.43
C THR A 125 35.93 18.27 -26.85
N SER A 126 35.70 19.13 -25.85
CA SER A 126 36.77 19.89 -25.20
C SER A 126 37.35 19.15 -23.99
N LYS A 127 38.68 19.17 -23.83
CA LYS A 127 39.37 18.55 -22.68
C LYS A 127 38.86 19.09 -21.33
N THR A 128 38.45 20.36 -21.27
CA THR A 128 37.93 21.00 -20.06
C THR A 128 36.50 20.59 -19.74
N SER A 129 35.64 20.38 -20.74
CA SER A 129 34.29 19.85 -20.53
C SER A 129 34.31 18.37 -20.15
N LYS A 130 35.22 17.56 -20.71
CA LYS A 130 35.41 16.15 -20.31
C LYS A 130 35.72 16.01 -18.82
N ARG A 131 36.65 16.81 -18.29
CA ARG A 131 37.03 16.77 -16.87
C ARG A 131 35.90 17.23 -15.93
N ARG A 132 35.01 18.12 -16.39
CA ARG A 132 33.81 18.52 -15.63
C ARG A 132 32.74 17.43 -15.63
N TYR A 133 32.56 16.74 -16.74
CA TYR A 133 31.66 15.59 -16.85
C TYR A 133 32.13 14.41 -16.00
N GLU A 134 33.41 14.04 -16.05
CA GLU A 134 33.99 13.00 -15.19
C GLU A 134 33.79 13.35 -13.70
N LYS A 135 34.09 14.59 -13.31
CA LYS A 135 33.87 15.04 -11.92
C LYS A 135 32.40 15.07 -11.51
N ALA A 136 31.47 15.30 -12.44
CA ALA A 136 30.04 15.25 -12.17
C ALA A 136 29.52 13.81 -12.07
N ALA A 137 30.03 12.91 -12.90
CA ALA A 137 29.74 11.48 -12.85
C ALA A 137 30.24 10.87 -11.54
N ASP A 138 31.46 11.19 -11.12
CA ASP A 138 32.02 10.74 -9.83
C ASP A 138 31.15 11.22 -8.65
N ARG A 139 30.66 12.46 -8.68
CA ARG A 139 29.75 12.97 -7.64
C ARG A 139 28.41 12.26 -7.62
N ARG A 140 27.85 11.90 -8.78
CA ARG A 140 26.61 11.14 -8.87
C ARG A 140 26.80 9.71 -8.36
N PHE A 141 27.93 9.08 -8.69
CA PHE A 141 28.29 7.76 -8.19
C PHE A 141 28.48 7.75 -6.67
N GLU A 142 29.22 8.72 -6.12
CA GLU A 142 29.39 8.85 -4.67
C GLU A 142 28.06 9.18 -3.97
N ALA A 143 27.20 10.01 -4.56
CA ALA A 143 25.87 10.29 -4.01
C ALA A 143 24.97 9.04 -4.00
N ALA A 144 25.00 8.24 -5.07
CA ALA A 144 24.25 6.99 -5.16
C ALA A 144 24.77 5.93 -4.15
N LYS A 145 26.09 5.88 -3.96
CA LYS A 145 26.73 5.02 -2.95
C LYS A 145 26.34 5.45 -1.54
N LEU A 146 26.30 6.76 -1.27
CA LEU A 146 25.87 7.31 0.01
C LEU A 146 24.38 7.04 0.28
N SER A 147 23.51 7.14 -0.74
CA SER A 147 22.09 6.81 -0.59
C SER A 147 21.86 5.31 -0.37
N ALA A 148 22.59 4.44 -1.07
CA ALA A 148 22.51 3.00 -0.86
C ALA A 148 22.99 2.61 0.55
N ALA A 149 24.10 3.18 1.01
CA ALA A 149 24.59 2.97 2.37
C ALA A 149 23.61 3.49 3.44
N ARG A 150 22.89 4.59 3.16
CA ARG A 150 21.86 5.12 4.07
C ARG A 150 20.68 4.15 4.21
N GLU A 151 20.24 3.53 3.12
CA GLU A 151 19.16 2.54 3.16
C GLU A 151 19.61 1.23 3.82
N GLU A 152 20.85 0.79 3.61
CA GLU A 152 21.42 -0.37 4.32
C GLU A 152 21.48 -0.14 5.84
N VAL A 153 21.91 1.05 6.28
CA VAL A 153 21.89 1.43 7.70
C VAL A 153 20.47 1.51 8.26
N LYS A 154 19.48 1.96 7.46
CA LYS A 154 18.07 1.97 7.88
C LYS A 154 17.51 0.55 8.06
N GLU A 155 17.80 -0.36 7.13
CA GLU A 155 17.36 -1.75 7.24
C GLU A 155 18.07 -2.47 8.40
N GLU A 156 19.37 -2.24 8.59
CA GLU A 156 20.10 -2.78 9.74
C GLU A 156 19.60 -2.19 11.07
N ALA A 157 19.16 -0.92 11.07
CA ALA A 157 18.56 -0.28 12.23
C ALA A 157 17.18 -0.86 12.58
N LYS A 158 16.36 -1.24 11.58
CA LYS A 158 15.05 -1.88 11.81
C LYS A 158 15.17 -3.20 12.57
N ASP A 159 16.21 -3.99 12.29
CA ASP A 159 16.38 -5.32 12.90
C ASP A 159 17.16 -5.29 14.23
N LYS A 160 18.02 -4.30 14.46
CA LYS A 160 18.92 -4.26 15.64
C LYS A 160 18.49 -3.34 16.77
N TRP A 161 17.60 -2.37 16.52
CA TRP A 161 17.20 -1.45 17.58
C TRP A 161 16.10 -2.10 18.39
N SER A 162 16.49 -2.80 19.45
CA SER A 162 15.52 -3.27 20.44
C SER A 162 14.73 -2.07 20.96
N PRO A 163 13.43 -2.24 21.30
CA PRO A 163 12.63 -1.17 21.88
C PRO A 163 13.31 -0.51 23.10
N GLU A 164 14.14 -1.25 23.83
CA GLU A 164 14.95 -0.75 24.95
C GLU A 164 16.07 0.21 24.52
N ALA A 165 16.73 -0.02 23.37
CA ALA A 165 17.76 0.88 22.85
C ALA A 165 17.16 2.22 22.39
N VAL A 166 15.97 2.18 21.80
CA VAL A 166 15.20 3.37 21.42
C VAL A 166 14.80 4.17 22.67
N GLU A 167 14.31 3.48 23.72
CA GLU A 167 13.89 4.14 24.95
C GLU A 167 15.10 4.69 25.74
N GLN A 168 16.25 4.01 25.77
CA GLN A 168 17.49 4.56 26.36
C GLN A 168 18.00 5.80 25.63
N LEU A 169 17.91 5.82 24.30
CA LEU A 169 18.28 7.01 23.52
C LEU A 169 17.32 8.16 23.84
N ARG A 170 16.02 7.87 23.93
CA ARG A 170 14.97 8.83 24.29
C ARG A 170 15.20 9.40 25.69
N GLU A 171 15.49 8.57 26.69
CA GLU A 171 15.80 9.00 28.06
C GLU A 171 17.07 9.86 28.11
N SER A 172 18.10 9.51 27.33
CA SER A 172 19.33 10.29 27.23
C SER A 172 19.10 11.68 26.62
N VAL A 173 18.25 11.77 25.60
CA VAL A 173 17.84 13.04 24.98
C VAL A 173 17.01 13.87 25.95
N VAL A 174 16.05 13.27 26.66
CA VAL A 174 15.24 13.96 27.68
C VAL A 174 16.10 14.46 28.84
N ALA A 175 17.08 13.68 29.29
CA ALA A 175 18.02 14.07 30.33
C ALA A 175 18.86 15.28 29.90
N LEU A 176 19.37 15.29 28.67
CA LEU A 176 20.12 16.41 28.10
C LEU A 176 19.26 17.69 28.04
N LEU A 177 18.02 17.58 27.54
CA LEU A 177 17.09 18.70 27.47
C LEU A 177 16.71 19.24 28.87
N ASN A 178 16.60 18.37 29.88
CA ASN A 178 16.30 18.78 31.25
C ASN A 178 17.50 19.42 31.97
N THR A 179 18.73 18.98 31.68
CA THR A 179 19.93 19.66 32.19
C THR A 179 20.09 21.06 31.58
N GLU A 180 19.61 21.28 30.37
CA GLU A 180 19.66 22.55 29.65
C GLU A 180 18.69 23.61 30.20
N LYS A 181 17.54 23.20 30.79
CA LYS A 181 16.61 24.12 31.50
C LYS A 181 17.30 24.90 32.64
N LYS A 182 18.43 24.40 33.16
CA LYS A 182 19.22 25.07 34.22
C LYS A 182 20.26 26.07 33.70
N THR A 183 20.57 26.10 32.40
CA THR A 183 21.58 26.98 31.82
C THR A 183 20.97 27.83 30.70
N GLN A 184 20.41 29.00 31.07
CA GLN A 184 19.91 29.96 30.09
C GLN A 184 21.08 30.57 29.29
N GLY A 185 21.27 30.13 28.04
CA GLY A 185 22.08 30.91 27.09
C GLY A 185 22.79 30.14 25.98
N VAL A 186 22.13 29.29 25.18
CA VAL A 186 22.80 28.65 24.03
C VAL A 186 21.86 28.41 22.83
N GLY A 187 21.43 29.45 22.14
CA GLY A 187 20.56 29.32 20.95
C GLY A 187 21.24 28.79 19.67
N ARG A 188 22.58 28.76 19.58
CA ARG A 188 23.32 28.46 18.34
C ARG A 188 23.81 27.01 18.21
N ILE A 189 24.06 26.32 19.32
CA ILE A 189 24.41 24.90 19.33
C ILE A 189 23.17 24.04 19.01
N HIS A 190 22.00 24.55 19.38
CA HIS A 190 20.68 23.92 19.25
C HIS A 190 20.33 23.47 17.81
N ARG A 191 20.55 24.32 16.79
CA ARG A 191 20.21 23.97 15.40
C ARG A 191 21.09 22.85 14.84
N ARG A 192 22.36 22.74 15.25
CA ARG A 192 23.23 21.65 14.76
C ARG A 192 22.87 20.30 15.38
N THR A 193 22.48 20.28 16.65
CA THR A 193 22.09 19.04 17.32
C THR A 193 20.71 18.57 16.88
N ILE A 194 19.75 19.49 16.73
CA ILE A 194 18.42 19.19 16.18
C ILE A 194 18.54 18.68 14.74
N ASN A 195 19.24 19.39 13.85
CA ASN A 195 19.41 18.92 12.48
C ASN A 195 20.11 17.55 12.41
N LYS A 196 21.08 17.28 13.31
CA LYS A 196 21.70 15.95 13.40
C LYS A 196 20.72 14.87 13.86
N LEU A 197 19.81 15.18 14.77
CA LEU A 197 18.78 14.25 15.22
C LEU A 197 17.70 14.04 14.16
N GLU A 198 17.30 15.10 13.44
CA GLU A 198 16.42 15.01 12.26
C GLU A 198 17.03 14.09 11.19
N ASP A 199 18.32 14.28 10.90
CA ASP A 199 19.04 13.49 9.90
C ASP A 199 19.18 12.01 10.30
N LEU A 200 19.40 11.73 11.60
CA LEU A 200 19.63 10.39 12.14
C LEU A 200 18.33 9.61 12.34
N LEU A 201 17.26 10.26 12.79
CA LEU A 201 16.01 9.61 13.15
C LEU A 201 14.95 9.69 12.06
N SER A 202 15.17 10.49 11.00
CA SER A 202 14.15 10.79 9.96
C SER A 202 12.85 11.37 10.56
N ILE A 203 12.98 12.11 11.67
CA ILE A 203 11.87 12.77 12.36
C ILE A 203 12.01 14.27 12.12
N HIS A 204 10.98 14.94 11.63
CA HIS A 204 10.97 16.40 11.46
C HIS A 204 10.44 17.08 12.73
N PHE A 205 11.18 18.06 13.28
CA PHE A 205 10.75 18.79 14.47
C PHE A 205 10.26 20.20 14.12
N GLU A 206 8.95 20.42 14.18
CA GLU A 206 8.36 21.75 14.00
C GLU A 206 8.19 22.46 15.34
N ARG A 207 8.74 23.68 15.44
CA ARG A 207 8.63 24.50 16.65
C ARG A 207 7.44 25.45 16.53
N SER A 208 6.43 25.25 17.37
CA SER A 208 5.27 26.15 17.48
C SER A 208 5.31 26.91 18.80
N ILE A 209 5.00 28.20 18.80
CA ILE A 209 4.85 28.99 20.03
C ILE A 209 3.35 29.21 20.22
N THR A 210 2.81 28.70 21.32
CA THR A 210 1.38 28.87 21.63
C THR A 210 1.08 30.26 22.18
N ASN A 211 -0.19 30.67 22.12
CA ASN A 211 -0.65 31.99 22.56
C ASN A 211 -0.39 32.29 24.05
N ASP A 212 -0.12 31.28 24.86
CA ASP A 212 0.30 31.39 26.26
C ASP A 212 1.83 31.53 26.43
N GLY A 213 2.57 31.68 25.34
CA GLY A 213 4.03 31.87 25.34
C GLY A 213 4.85 30.59 25.52
N LYS A 214 4.22 29.41 25.50
CA LYS A 214 4.94 28.13 25.59
C LYS A 214 5.46 27.68 24.24
N VAL A 215 6.63 27.05 24.25
CA VAL A 215 7.24 26.45 23.06
C VAL A 215 6.81 24.99 22.99
N ARG A 216 6.15 24.59 21.91
CA ARG A 216 5.87 23.20 21.55
C ARG A 216 6.83 22.73 20.47
N LEU A 217 7.28 21.50 20.59
CA LEU A 217 8.02 20.79 19.55
C LEU A 217 7.11 19.65 19.07
N LEU A 218 6.69 19.74 17.81
CA LEU A 218 5.92 18.72 17.14
C LEU A 218 6.91 17.83 16.40
N ALA A 219 7.02 16.58 16.81
CA ALA A 219 7.80 15.58 16.11
C ALA A 219 6.86 14.87 15.11
N THR A 220 7.22 14.91 13.83
CA THR A 220 6.46 14.26 12.76
C THR A 220 7.33 13.17 12.16
N ASP A 221 6.86 11.92 12.24
CA ASP A 221 7.49 10.79 11.58
C ASP A 221 6.97 10.68 10.15
N GLU A 222 7.86 10.87 9.17
CA GLU A 222 7.51 10.84 7.74
C GLU A 222 7.10 9.43 7.25
N THR A 223 7.49 8.37 7.97
CA THR A 223 7.23 6.98 7.56
C THR A 223 5.87 6.45 8.02
N GLU A 224 5.34 6.97 9.12
CA GLU A 224 4.08 6.49 9.71
C GLU A 224 2.98 7.57 9.81
N GLY A 225 3.27 8.83 9.47
CA GLY A 225 2.30 9.94 9.59
C GLY A 225 1.89 10.23 11.04
N ARG A 226 2.67 9.75 12.02
CA ARG A 226 2.41 9.93 13.45
C ARG A 226 2.92 11.29 13.91
N ILE A 227 2.03 12.05 14.52
CA ILE A 227 2.35 13.31 15.21
C ILE A 227 2.47 12.99 16.70
N VAL A 228 3.67 13.11 17.25
CA VAL A 228 3.89 12.97 18.70
C VAL A 228 4.02 14.36 19.29
N GLU A 229 3.01 14.76 20.07
CA GLU A 229 3.04 16.04 20.78
C GLU A 229 3.81 15.90 22.10
N LEU A 230 5.02 16.47 22.16
CA LEU A 230 5.79 16.55 23.39
C LEU A 230 5.37 17.80 24.18
N ILE A 231 4.34 17.66 25.03
CA ILE A 231 3.94 18.72 25.97
C ILE A 231 4.66 18.52 27.31
N ASP A 232 5.52 19.49 27.64
CA ASP A 232 6.04 19.83 28.98
C ASP A 232 5.95 18.71 30.05
N GLY A 233 6.84 17.72 29.94
CA GLY A 233 7.26 16.87 31.07
C GLY A 233 6.23 15.95 31.72
N ARG A 234 5.06 15.70 31.13
CA ARG A 234 4.16 14.60 31.54
C ARG A 234 3.85 13.69 30.37
N GLN A 235 4.00 12.38 30.59
CA GLN A 235 3.64 11.34 29.63
C GLN A 235 2.22 11.59 29.09
N ALA A 236 2.09 11.70 27.77
CA ALA A 236 0.80 11.52 27.11
C ALA A 236 0.56 10.01 27.00
N THR A 237 -0.40 9.48 27.77
CA THR A 237 -0.90 8.10 27.65
C THR A 237 -1.95 7.94 26.53
N SER A 238 -2.13 8.96 25.69
CA SER A 238 -3.13 8.97 24.63
C SER A 238 -2.49 8.77 23.25
N ALA A 239 -2.82 7.66 22.58
CA ALA A 239 -2.71 7.57 21.13
C ALA A 239 -3.93 8.28 20.52
N THR A 240 -3.71 9.20 19.57
CA THR A 240 -4.79 9.92 18.86
C THR A 240 -4.70 9.58 17.38
N ALA A 241 -5.68 8.83 16.86
CA ALA A 241 -5.86 8.64 15.43
C ALA A 241 -6.90 9.66 14.92
N ILE A 242 -6.63 10.32 13.81
CA ILE A 242 -7.53 11.30 13.17
C ILE A 242 -7.76 10.82 11.74
N THR A 243 -9.01 10.57 11.35
CA THR A 243 -9.39 10.33 9.95
C THR A 243 -10.46 11.32 9.54
N THR A 244 -10.48 11.70 8.27
CA THR A 244 -11.44 12.64 7.69
C THR A 244 -12.13 11.99 6.50
N ILE A 245 -13.37 11.55 6.68
CA ILE A 245 -14.15 10.95 5.59
C ILE A 245 -15.05 12.02 4.95
N PRO A 246 -14.96 12.26 3.63
CA PRO A 246 -15.90 13.12 2.92
C PRO A 246 -17.23 12.38 2.62
N TYR A 247 -18.36 13.03 2.88
CA TYR A 247 -19.70 12.54 2.54
C TYR A 247 -20.12 13.05 1.14
N PRO A 248 -20.80 12.26 0.27
CA PRO A 248 -21.45 10.97 0.53
C PRO A 248 -20.55 9.73 0.38
N THR A 249 -20.83 8.73 1.23
CA THR A 249 -20.14 7.44 1.39
C THR A 249 -20.30 6.46 0.22
N SER A 250 -20.81 6.88 -0.94
CA SER A 250 -20.98 6.02 -2.11
C SER A 250 -19.71 5.86 -2.96
N SER A 251 -18.62 6.54 -2.59
CA SER A 251 -17.33 6.42 -3.27
C SER A 251 -16.47 5.32 -2.62
N VAL A 252 -15.82 4.51 -3.46
CA VAL A 252 -14.90 3.43 -3.06
C VAL A 252 -13.83 3.86 -2.02
N PRO A 253 -13.28 5.10 -2.05
CA PRO A 253 -12.34 5.58 -1.03
C PRO A 253 -12.95 5.67 0.38
N ALA A 254 -14.22 6.08 0.51
CA ALA A 254 -14.87 6.20 1.81
C ALA A 254 -15.04 4.85 2.51
N MET A 255 -15.21 3.77 1.73
CA MET A 255 -15.33 2.41 2.26
C MET A 255 -13.99 1.85 2.75
N GLN A 256 -12.87 2.23 2.12
CA GLN A 256 -11.53 1.85 2.59
C GLN A 256 -11.17 2.51 3.93
N GLU A 257 -11.53 3.78 4.13
CA GLU A 257 -11.27 4.49 5.39
C GLU A 257 -12.13 3.98 6.55
N VAL A 258 -13.39 3.61 6.29
CA VAL A 258 -14.26 2.96 7.29
C VAL A 258 -13.68 1.59 7.70
N MET A 259 -13.15 0.83 6.74
CA MET A 259 -12.48 -0.44 7.05
C MET A 259 -11.18 -0.23 7.83
N PHE A 260 -10.41 0.82 7.53
CA PHE A 260 -9.20 1.16 8.28
C PHE A 260 -9.50 1.47 9.75
N MET A 261 -10.55 2.26 10.02
CA MET A 261 -10.98 2.55 11.40
C MET A 261 -11.52 1.32 12.12
N GLY A 262 -12.25 0.45 11.42
CA GLY A 262 -12.67 -0.85 11.97
C GLY A 262 -11.48 -1.72 12.36
N TYR A 263 -10.45 -1.75 11.51
CA TYR A 263 -9.21 -2.48 11.77
C TYR A 263 -8.41 -1.89 12.93
N PHE A 264 -8.29 -0.56 13.00
CA PHE A 264 -7.61 0.12 14.11
C PHE A 264 -8.33 -0.12 15.45
N ALA A 265 -9.67 -0.02 15.47
CA ALA A 265 -10.46 -0.35 16.65
C ALA A 265 -10.28 -1.83 17.06
N ALA A 266 -10.20 -2.76 16.10
CA ALA A 266 -9.95 -4.17 16.35
C ALA A 266 -8.55 -4.44 16.92
N ILE A 267 -7.54 -3.66 16.54
CA ILE A 267 -6.18 -3.77 17.08
C ILE A 267 -6.12 -3.21 18.50
N VAL A 268 -6.66 -2.02 18.71
CA VAL A 268 -6.54 -1.31 19.99
C VAL A 268 -7.48 -1.89 21.05
N ALA A 269 -8.60 -2.45 20.62
CA ALA A 269 -9.71 -2.85 21.48
C ALA A 269 -10.52 -4.01 20.88
N PRO A 270 -9.94 -5.20 20.69
CA PRO A 270 -10.61 -6.30 19.97
C PRO A 270 -11.95 -6.69 20.59
N GLU A 271 -12.08 -6.60 21.92
CA GLU A 271 -13.33 -6.92 22.64
C GLU A 271 -14.41 -5.84 22.50
N ALA A 272 -14.04 -4.62 22.11
CA ALA A 272 -14.97 -3.48 22.01
C ALA A 272 -15.13 -2.96 20.57
N SER A 273 -14.43 -3.52 19.59
CA SER A 273 -14.35 -2.98 18.23
C SER A 273 -15.70 -2.96 17.53
N GLU A 274 -16.52 -3.99 17.69
CA GLU A 274 -17.88 -4.02 17.13
C GLU A 274 -18.78 -2.94 17.75
N GLU A 275 -18.71 -2.75 19.07
CA GLU A 275 -19.51 -1.73 19.74
C GLU A 275 -19.06 -0.30 19.40
N ILE A 276 -17.74 -0.08 19.26
CA ILE A 276 -17.14 1.20 18.85
C ILE A 276 -17.61 1.54 17.43
N MET A 277 -17.54 0.60 16.48
CA MET A 277 -17.93 0.84 15.10
C MET A 277 -19.45 1.03 14.95
N ALA A 278 -20.25 0.25 15.66
CA ALA A 278 -21.71 0.41 15.68
C ALA A 278 -22.13 1.76 16.29
N TRP A 279 -21.43 2.23 17.32
CA TRP A 279 -21.64 3.54 17.90
C TRP A 279 -21.18 4.68 16.98
N TRP A 280 -20.04 4.50 16.30
CA TRP A 280 -19.48 5.50 15.40
C TRP A 280 -20.38 5.71 14.18
N GLY A 281 -20.87 4.63 13.55
CA GLY A 281 -21.85 4.73 12.45
C GLY A 281 -23.10 5.51 12.85
N LYS A 282 -23.67 5.22 14.03
CA LYS A 282 -24.83 5.96 14.57
C LYS A 282 -24.50 7.44 14.86
N SER A 283 -23.26 7.74 15.22
CA SER A 283 -22.82 9.12 15.50
C SER A 283 -22.71 9.92 14.21
N ILE A 284 -22.13 9.34 13.15
CA ILE A 284 -22.06 9.91 11.80
C ILE A 284 -23.48 10.21 11.28
N ASP A 285 -24.38 9.22 11.31
CA ASP A 285 -25.74 9.38 10.79
C ASP A 285 -26.51 10.50 11.49
N SER A 286 -26.25 10.70 12.79
CA SER A 286 -26.90 11.74 13.57
C SER A 286 -26.31 13.13 13.38
N GLY A 287 -25.06 13.25 12.90
CA GLY A 287 -24.34 14.52 12.79
C GLY A 287 -24.19 15.27 14.12
N VAL A 288 -24.20 14.54 15.25
CA VAL A 288 -24.06 15.08 16.60
C VAL A 288 -22.73 14.62 17.17
N ASN A 289 -21.98 15.54 17.77
CA ASN A 289 -20.77 15.18 18.49
C ASN A 289 -21.12 14.31 19.70
N ARG A 290 -20.55 13.11 19.74
CA ARG A 290 -20.81 12.15 20.82
C ARG A 290 -19.50 11.69 21.42
N ARG A 291 -19.50 11.49 22.73
CA ARG A 291 -18.43 10.81 23.46
C ARG A 291 -18.98 9.59 24.15
N ARG A 292 -18.30 8.45 24.07
CA ARG A 292 -18.66 7.22 24.76
C ARG A 292 -17.43 6.49 25.24
N THR A 293 -17.51 5.91 26.44
CA THR A 293 -16.45 5.09 27.02
C THR A 293 -16.78 3.61 26.89
N PHE A 294 -15.80 2.83 26.43
CA PHE A 294 -15.80 1.37 26.29
C PHE A 294 -14.66 0.82 27.15
N GLY A 295 -14.96 0.49 28.41
CA GLY A 295 -13.92 0.10 29.39
C GLY A 295 -12.91 1.23 29.63
N SER A 296 -11.63 0.96 29.39
CA SER A 296 -10.53 1.93 29.50
C SER A 296 -10.44 2.90 28.31
N ILE A 297 -11.25 2.72 27.26
CA ILE A 297 -11.14 3.49 26.01
C ILE A 297 -12.27 4.51 25.94
N SER A 298 -11.95 5.78 25.73
CA SER A 298 -12.89 6.85 25.46
C SER A 298 -12.88 7.18 23.98
N ALA A 299 -13.97 6.89 23.28
CA ALA A 299 -14.19 7.30 21.89
C ALA A 299 -14.94 8.65 21.85
N GLU A 300 -14.49 9.54 20.98
CA GLU A 300 -15.06 10.87 20.75
C GLU A 300 -15.21 11.06 19.25
N CYS A 301 -16.45 11.31 18.81
CA CYS A 301 -16.78 11.56 17.41
C CYS A 301 -17.14 13.03 17.28
N ASP A 302 -16.36 13.78 16.50
CA ASP A 302 -16.63 15.16 16.16
C ASP A 302 -17.02 15.25 14.68
N SER A 303 -18.22 15.76 14.41
CA SER A 303 -18.70 15.99 13.06
C SER A 303 -18.73 17.48 12.75
N ILE A 304 -18.09 17.88 11.66
CA ILE A 304 -18.06 19.25 11.17
C ILE A 304 -18.80 19.28 9.83
N LYS A 305 -19.80 20.15 9.70
CA LYS A 305 -20.39 20.47 8.39
C LYS A 305 -19.44 21.41 7.65
N ALA A 306 -18.81 20.91 6.60
CA ALA A 306 -18.08 21.71 5.63
C ALA A 306 -19.02 22.16 4.50
N ALA A 307 -18.60 23.17 3.71
CA ALA A 307 -19.40 23.67 2.58
C ALA A 307 -19.72 22.57 1.54
N ASP A 308 -18.84 21.58 1.41
CA ASP A 308 -18.90 20.52 0.38
C ASP A 308 -19.24 19.13 0.92
N GLY A 309 -19.64 19.00 2.20
CA GLY A 309 -19.98 17.72 2.81
C GLY A 309 -19.84 17.69 4.33
N MET A 310 -20.17 16.54 4.94
CA MET A 310 -19.89 16.30 6.36
C MET A 310 -18.51 15.64 6.50
N ILE A 311 -17.69 16.17 7.40
CA ILE A 311 -16.44 15.55 7.84
C ILE A 311 -16.67 15.00 9.23
N ALA A 312 -16.45 13.70 9.43
CA ALA A 312 -16.49 13.07 10.75
C ALA A 312 -15.08 12.64 11.17
N THR A 313 -14.68 13.03 12.37
CA THR A 313 -13.42 12.66 13.02
C THR A 313 -13.72 11.73 14.19
N LEU A 314 -13.10 10.55 14.22
CA LEU A 314 -13.12 9.64 15.37
C LEU A 314 -11.80 9.74 16.12
N THR A 315 -11.85 10.18 17.38
CA THR A 315 -10.74 10.18 18.30
C THR A 315 -10.93 9.08 19.34
N LEU A 316 -9.98 8.14 19.42
CA LEU A 316 -9.93 7.15 20.50
C LEU A 316 -8.88 7.58 21.52
N LYS A 317 -9.21 7.57 22.81
CA LYS A 317 -8.29 7.87 23.91
C LYS A 317 -8.23 6.68 24.84
N ILE A 318 -7.05 6.10 25.04
CA ILE A 318 -6.83 5.02 26.00
C ILE A 318 -6.50 5.67 27.35
N ARG A 319 -7.18 5.27 28.43
CA ARG A 319 -6.86 5.69 29.81
C ARG A 319 -5.83 4.77 30.44
#